data_AF-G1U4A0-F1
#
_entry.id   AF-G1U4A0-F1
#
_cell.length_a   1.000
_cell.length_b   1.000
_cell.length_c   1.000
_cell.angle_alpha   90.00
_cell.angle_beta   90.00
_cell.angle_gamma   90.00
#
_symmetry.space_group_name_H-M   'P 1'
#
loop_
_entity.id
_entity.type
_entity.pdbx_description
1 polymer ?
#
loop_
_entity_poly.entity_id
_entity_poly.type
_entity_poly.pdbx_seq_one_letter_code
_entity_poly.pdbx_strand_id
1 'polypeptide(L)'
;MDGTEGSGGQPGPAERSHRSSVSSVGARAAADVLVYLADDSVVPLAVENLPALSAQELHRAVREVLQLPDVALEAFALWLVSPLLEVQLKPKHQPYKLGRQWPELLLRFTDAPDDDVAMDEPSLQFRRNVFFPKRRELQIQDEEVLRLLYEEAKGNVLTARYPCDPEDCEALGALVCRVQLGPYQPGQPAACALREKLDSFLPAHLCKRGHGLFAALRGRGAKAATGEQGLLDAYRQVKEAVGSEREATLGTHYRAYVLRCHELPFYGCAFFHGEIDKPAQGFLHRGGRKPVTVAISLEGVHVIDHREKHVLLGLRFQELSWDHTSPEEEEPVLWLEFDGDSEGTPVNRLLRIYSKQAELMSSLIEYCIELNQAAEPTAPQESAPGPRSAPSPSQPPAQRPKLRRQGSVVCSRIQHLSTIDYVEDGKGIKRVKPKRNTSYSAASKHGPGEP
;
A
#
# COMPACT_ATOMS: atom_id res chain seq x y z
N MET A 1 -16.00 -35.92 -75.22
CA MET A 1 -15.36 -36.86 -74.28
C MET A 1 -14.87 -36.00 -73.13
N ASP A 2 -15.50 -36.21 -71.98
CA ASP A 2 -15.07 -36.02 -70.58
C ASP A 2 -13.99 -34.94 -70.31
N GLY A 3 -14.16 -33.97 -69.41
CA GLY A 3 -14.92 -33.97 -68.17
C GLY A 3 -13.95 -33.86 -66.97
N THR A 4 -14.35 -33.08 -65.95
CA THR A 4 -13.80 -32.99 -64.57
C THR A 4 -12.52 -32.12 -64.40
N GLU A 5 -12.58 -30.88 -63.86
CA GLU A 5 -12.80 -30.45 -62.45
C GLU A 5 -11.79 -31.07 -61.45
N GLY A 6 -11.11 -30.36 -60.54
CA GLY A 6 -11.14 -28.95 -60.15
C GLY A 6 -10.18 -28.62 -58.98
N SER A 7 -10.14 -27.32 -58.63
CA SER A 7 -9.77 -26.65 -57.36
C SER A 7 -8.38 -26.90 -56.73
N GLY A 8 -7.53 -25.92 -56.41
CA GLY A 8 -7.74 -24.51 -56.14
C GLY A 8 -7.49 -24.21 -54.65
N GLY A 9 -6.23 -24.08 -54.23
CA GLY A 9 -5.82 -23.74 -52.86
C GLY A 9 -5.00 -22.43 -52.80
N GLN A 10 -5.43 -21.54 -51.89
CA GLN A 10 -4.89 -20.25 -51.39
C GLN A 10 -3.52 -19.71 -51.84
N PRO A 11 -3.40 -18.37 -51.89
CA PRO A 11 -2.16 -17.71 -51.49
C PRO A 11 -2.34 -16.63 -50.41
N GLY A 12 -1.30 -16.51 -49.59
CA GLY A 12 -1.07 -15.47 -48.57
C GLY A 12 -0.44 -14.17 -49.12
N PRO A 13 0.08 -13.29 -48.23
CA PRO A 13 -0.21 -11.85 -48.28
C PRO A 13 0.99 -10.95 -48.62
N ALA A 14 0.73 -9.74 -49.14
CA ALA A 14 1.27 -8.45 -48.64
C ALA A 14 0.88 -7.27 -49.56
N GLU A 15 0.33 -6.22 -48.92
CA GLU A 15 0.51 -4.76 -49.16
C GLU A 15 0.37 -4.20 -50.61
N ARG A 16 -0.33 -3.09 -50.92
CA ARG A 16 -0.57 -1.84 -50.18
C ARG A 16 -1.49 -0.91 -50.99
N SER A 17 -2.05 0.09 -50.29
CA SER A 17 -2.55 1.39 -50.78
C SER A 17 -3.83 1.45 -51.64
N HIS A 18 -4.89 2.01 -51.06
CA HIS A 18 -5.51 3.29 -51.45
C HIS A 18 -6.90 3.39 -50.80
N ARG A 19 -7.07 4.27 -49.80
CA ARG A 19 -8.38 4.88 -49.54
C ARG A 19 -8.24 6.17 -48.73
N SER A 20 -8.45 7.28 -49.44
CA SER A 20 -8.76 8.59 -48.90
C SER A 20 -10.23 8.67 -48.44
N SER A 21 -10.43 9.52 -47.43
CA SER A 21 -11.69 10.18 -47.03
C SER A 21 -12.70 9.33 -46.25
N VAL A 22 -12.85 9.66 -44.96
CA VAL A 22 -14.12 9.52 -44.26
C VAL A 22 -14.48 10.87 -43.62
N SER A 23 -15.67 11.31 -43.98
CA SER A 23 -16.33 12.55 -43.63
C SER A 23 -16.56 12.72 -42.13
N SER A 24 -16.42 13.95 -41.69
CA SER A 24 -17.04 14.56 -40.51
C SER A 24 -18.57 14.39 -40.51
N VAL A 25 -19.09 13.34 -39.88
CA VAL A 25 -20.44 13.31 -39.31
C VAL A 25 -20.43 12.40 -38.09
N GLY A 26 -20.58 12.99 -36.91
CA GLY A 26 -20.68 12.28 -35.64
C GLY A 26 -19.48 12.50 -34.73
N ALA A 27 -19.23 13.75 -34.32
CA ALA A 27 -18.55 14.02 -33.06
C ALA A 27 -19.43 13.44 -31.94
N ARG A 28 -19.31 12.13 -31.69
CA ARG A 28 -19.50 11.61 -30.33
C ARG A 28 -18.49 12.40 -29.53
N ALA A 29 -18.95 13.24 -28.60
CA ALA A 29 -18.09 13.84 -27.61
C ALA A 29 -17.26 12.68 -27.02
N ALA A 30 -16.00 12.60 -27.44
CA ALA A 30 -15.09 11.60 -26.94
C ALA A 30 -14.96 11.90 -25.44
N ALA A 31 -14.99 10.89 -24.59
CA ALA A 31 -14.61 11.11 -23.21
C ALA A 31 -13.18 11.67 -23.23
N ASP A 32 -13.01 12.92 -22.84
CA ASP A 32 -11.72 13.61 -22.92
C ASP A 32 -10.82 13.16 -21.76
N VAL A 33 -11.39 12.62 -20.69
CA VAL A 33 -10.68 12.03 -19.54
C VAL A 33 -11.36 10.77 -19.05
N LEU A 34 -10.56 9.76 -18.75
CA LEU A 34 -10.97 8.54 -18.06
C LEU A 34 -10.41 8.56 -16.64
N VAL A 35 -11.27 8.43 -15.64
CA VAL A 35 -10.85 8.25 -14.25
C VAL A 35 -11.16 6.82 -13.83
N TYR A 36 -10.14 6.07 -13.41
CA TYR A 36 -10.27 4.69 -12.98
C TYR A 36 -10.65 4.62 -11.50
N LEU A 37 -11.55 3.70 -11.16
CA LEU A 37 -11.88 3.34 -9.78
C LEU A 37 -11.03 2.14 -9.35
N ALA A 38 -11.06 1.81 -8.05
CA ALA A 38 -10.24 0.74 -7.49
C ALA A 38 -10.63 -0.69 -7.93
N ASP A 39 -11.82 -0.85 -8.53
CA ASP A 39 -12.31 -2.09 -9.13
C ASP A 39 -12.05 -2.15 -10.65
N ASP A 40 -11.14 -1.30 -11.16
CA ASP A 40 -10.80 -1.10 -12.57
C ASP A 40 -11.96 -0.59 -13.46
N SER A 41 -13.12 -0.28 -12.88
CA SER A 41 -14.18 0.41 -13.62
C SER A 41 -13.79 1.85 -13.92
N VAL A 42 -14.42 2.44 -14.92
CA VAL A 42 -14.03 3.75 -15.48
C VAL A 42 -15.18 4.74 -15.40
N VAL A 43 -14.87 5.94 -14.93
CA VAL A 43 -15.75 7.11 -14.95
C VAL A 43 -15.32 8.01 -16.11
N PRO A 44 -16.03 8.00 -17.25
CA PRO A 44 -15.74 8.89 -18.37
C PRO A 44 -16.23 10.30 -18.05
N LEU A 45 -15.36 11.29 -18.26
CA LEU A 45 -15.69 12.71 -18.09
C LEU A 45 -15.61 13.41 -19.44
N ALA A 46 -16.68 14.10 -19.82
CA ALA A 46 -16.66 15.08 -20.91
C ALA A 46 -16.18 16.41 -20.33
N VAL A 47 -15.06 16.94 -20.82
CA VAL A 47 -14.43 18.11 -20.21
C VAL A 47 -13.95 19.12 -21.23
N GLU A 48 -14.19 20.39 -20.94
CA GLU A 48 -13.67 21.49 -21.77
C GLU A 48 -12.28 21.90 -21.30
N ASN A 49 -11.37 22.14 -22.25
CA ASN A 49 -10.02 22.65 -21.98
C ASN A 49 -9.21 21.82 -20.96
N LEU A 50 -9.09 20.51 -21.22
CA LEU A 50 -8.36 19.55 -20.39
C LEU A 50 -7.00 20.05 -19.84
N PRO A 51 -6.12 20.72 -20.61
CA PRO A 51 -4.83 21.18 -20.09
C PRO A 51 -4.92 22.21 -18.95
N ALA A 52 -6.05 22.91 -18.79
CA ALA A 52 -6.25 23.91 -17.76
C ALA A 52 -6.88 23.34 -16.48
N LEU A 53 -7.53 22.18 -16.55
CA LEU A 53 -8.31 21.63 -15.45
C LEU A 53 -7.45 21.20 -14.28
N SER A 54 -7.87 21.63 -13.10
CA SER A 54 -7.28 21.22 -11.83
C SER A 54 -7.80 19.87 -11.38
N ALA A 55 -7.04 19.20 -10.51
CA ALA A 55 -7.45 17.97 -9.86
C ALA A 55 -8.72 18.19 -9.02
N GLN A 56 -8.91 19.37 -8.44
CA GLN A 56 -10.13 19.69 -7.68
C GLN A 56 -11.38 19.72 -8.57
N GLU A 57 -11.29 20.31 -9.76
CA GLU A 57 -12.41 20.38 -10.70
C GLU A 57 -12.78 18.98 -11.21
N LEU A 58 -11.78 18.19 -11.59
CA LEU A 58 -12.00 16.80 -12.01
C LEU A 58 -12.55 15.94 -10.87
N HIS A 59 -12.06 16.10 -9.65
CA HIS A 59 -12.59 15.41 -8.47
C HIS A 59 -14.08 15.71 -8.26
N ARG A 60 -14.49 16.99 -8.33
CA ARG A 60 -15.91 17.36 -8.22
C ARG A 60 -16.76 16.72 -9.33
N ALA A 61 -16.25 16.71 -10.57
CA ALA A 61 -16.94 16.06 -11.69
C ALA A 61 -17.12 14.54 -11.48
N VAL A 62 -16.09 13.83 -11.00
CA VAL A 62 -16.20 12.40 -10.65
C VAL A 62 -17.28 12.17 -9.59
N ARG A 63 -17.27 12.98 -8.52
CA ARG A 63 -18.28 12.90 -7.46
C ARG A 63 -19.69 13.09 -8.00
N GLU A 64 -19.89 14.09 -8.87
CA GLU A 64 -21.19 14.39 -9.46
C GLU A 64 -21.70 13.26 -10.36
N VAL A 65 -20.83 12.71 -11.22
CA VAL A 65 -21.17 11.57 -12.09
C VAL A 65 -21.53 10.33 -11.27
N LEU A 66 -20.80 10.07 -10.20
CA LEU A 66 -21.05 8.96 -9.27
C LEU A 66 -22.16 9.25 -8.25
N GLN A 67 -22.73 10.46 -8.23
CA GLN A 67 -23.76 10.90 -7.28
C GLN A 67 -23.36 10.71 -5.80
N LEU A 68 -22.07 10.86 -5.49
CA LEU A 68 -21.55 10.64 -4.14
C LEU A 68 -21.86 11.83 -3.20
N PRO A 69 -22.10 11.58 -1.90
CA PRO A 69 -22.32 12.64 -0.91
C PRO A 69 -21.06 13.49 -0.66
N ASP A 70 -21.23 14.65 -0.03
CA ASP A 70 -20.13 15.61 0.20
C ASP A 70 -18.94 15.03 0.97
N VAL A 71 -19.15 14.05 1.85
CA VAL A 71 -18.06 13.36 2.56
C VAL A 71 -17.05 12.71 1.60
N ALA A 72 -17.47 12.35 0.37
CA ALA A 72 -16.59 11.80 -0.65
C ALA A 72 -15.50 12.78 -1.10
N LEU A 73 -15.75 14.10 -1.04
CA LEU A 73 -14.73 15.11 -1.34
C LEU A 73 -13.56 15.09 -0.36
N GLU A 74 -13.79 14.57 0.85
CA GLU A 74 -12.77 14.44 1.89
C GLU A 74 -12.19 13.03 1.94
N ALA A 75 -13.04 12.01 1.73
CA ALA A 75 -12.69 10.60 1.80
C ALA A 75 -11.82 10.12 0.63
N PHE A 76 -11.94 10.75 -0.54
CA PHE A 76 -11.21 10.38 -1.74
C PHE A 76 -10.38 11.53 -2.31
N ALA A 77 -9.44 11.18 -3.18
CA ALA A 77 -8.58 12.08 -3.91
C ALA A 77 -8.27 11.51 -5.30
N LEU A 78 -7.76 12.35 -6.19
CA LEU A 78 -7.21 11.90 -7.47
C LEU A 78 -5.74 11.55 -7.31
N TRP A 79 -5.33 10.47 -7.96
CA TRP A 79 -3.97 9.95 -7.96
C TRP A 79 -3.49 9.72 -9.39
N LEU A 80 -2.20 9.93 -9.64
CA LEU A 80 -1.52 9.36 -10.80
C LEU A 80 -0.81 8.09 -10.34
N VAL A 81 -1.09 6.97 -11.01
CA VAL A 81 -0.66 5.64 -10.57
C VAL A 81 -0.13 4.87 -11.78
N SER A 82 1.10 4.37 -11.65
CA SER A 82 1.70 3.38 -12.53
C SER A 82 2.43 2.30 -11.69
N PRO A 83 2.90 1.21 -12.30
CA PRO A 83 3.75 0.23 -11.61
C PRO A 83 5.01 0.81 -10.95
N LEU A 84 5.53 1.95 -11.44
CA LEU A 84 6.79 2.54 -10.97
C LEU A 84 6.60 3.61 -9.89
N LEU A 85 5.50 4.38 -9.94
CA LEU A 85 5.26 5.50 -9.04
C LEU A 85 3.77 5.75 -8.79
N GLU A 86 3.43 6.12 -7.55
CA GLU A 86 2.07 6.51 -7.15
C GLU A 86 2.11 7.89 -6.47
N VAL A 87 1.28 8.82 -6.93
CA VAL A 87 1.27 10.20 -6.40
C VAL A 87 -0.16 10.70 -6.21
N GLN A 88 -0.53 11.02 -4.96
CA GLN A 88 -1.77 11.75 -4.68
C GLN A 88 -1.65 13.19 -5.17
N LEU A 89 -2.62 13.66 -5.94
CA LEU A 89 -2.62 15.00 -6.49
C LEU A 89 -3.12 16.02 -5.47
N LYS A 90 -2.46 17.19 -5.43
CA LYS A 90 -2.96 18.35 -4.69
C LYS A 90 -4.11 19.01 -5.47
N PRO A 91 -5.06 19.69 -4.81
CA PRO A 91 -6.22 20.30 -5.46
C PRO A 91 -5.88 21.18 -6.68
N LYS A 92 -4.77 21.92 -6.61
CA LYS A 92 -4.32 22.86 -7.67
C LYS A 92 -3.49 22.21 -8.79
N HIS A 93 -3.09 20.94 -8.65
CA HIS A 93 -2.34 20.26 -9.70
C HIS A 93 -3.20 20.11 -10.95
N GLN A 94 -2.57 20.12 -12.13
CA GLN A 94 -3.22 19.90 -13.41
C GLN A 94 -2.86 18.49 -13.92
N PRO A 95 -3.74 17.48 -13.79
CA PRO A 95 -3.38 16.08 -14.03
C PRO A 95 -2.84 15.84 -15.44
N TYR A 96 -3.41 16.51 -16.45
CA TYR A 96 -2.94 16.43 -17.83
C TYR A 96 -1.45 16.83 -17.97
N LYS A 97 -1.05 17.96 -17.35
CA LYS A 97 0.34 18.42 -17.43
C LYS A 97 1.29 17.50 -16.68
N LEU A 98 0.87 17.00 -15.53
CA LEU A 98 1.67 16.03 -14.75
C LEU A 98 1.84 14.71 -15.49
N GLY A 99 0.80 14.20 -16.15
CA GLY A 99 0.91 13.01 -16.99
C GLY A 99 1.88 13.21 -18.17
N ARG A 100 1.94 14.41 -18.75
CA ARG A 100 2.94 14.76 -19.78
C ARG A 100 4.37 14.86 -19.25
N GLN A 101 4.55 15.08 -17.95
CA GLN A 101 5.84 15.17 -17.25
C GLN A 101 6.20 13.86 -16.54
N TRP A 102 5.44 12.78 -16.80
CA TRP A 102 5.60 11.54 -16.08
C TRP A 102 7.01 10.93 -16.22
N PRO A 103 7.63 10.88 -17.42
CA PRO A 103 8.99 10.38 -17.56
C PRO A 103 10.00 11.15 -16.70
N GLU A 104 9.89 12.48 -16.63
CA GLU A 104 10.77 13.32 -15.80
C GLU A 104 10.54 13.06 -14.30
N LEU A 105 9.31 12.80 -13.88
CA LEU A 105 8.99 12.40 -12.50
C LEU A 105 9.58 11.04 -12.17
N LEU A 106 9.48 10.06 -13.07
CA LEU A 106 10.07 8.74 -12.89
C LEU A 106 11.59 8.80 -12.78
N LEU A 107 12.27 9.54 -13.66
CA LEU A 107 13.72 9.75 -13.60
C LEU A 107 14.16 10.38 -12.26
N ARG A 108 13.34 11.30 -11.72
CA ARG A 108 13.63 11.95 -10.43
C ARG A 108 13.40 11.03 -9.24
N PHE A 109 12.31 10.26 -9.24
CA PHE A 109 11.80 9.57 -8.05
C PHE A 109 11.95 8.03 -8.08
N THR A 110 12.59 7.48 -9.11
CA THR A 110 12.78 6.03 -9.25
C THR A 110 14.16 5.68 -9.80
N ASP A 111 14.57 4.44 -9.56
CA ASP A 111 15.76 3.81 -10.16
C ASP A 111 15.38 2.85 -11.30
N ALA A 112 14.23 3.09 -11.93
CA ALA A 112 13.75 2.29 -13.05
C ALA A 112 14.69 2.45 -14.26
N PRO A 113 14.95 1.38 -15.04
CA PRO A 113 15.66 1.46 -16.30
C PRO A 113 15.01 2.44 -17.29
N ASP A 114 15.81 3.11 -18.12
CA ASP A 114 15.32 4.08 -19.11
C ASP A 114 14.25 3.49 -20.05
N ASP A 115 14.38 2.21 -20.43
CA ASP A 115 13.40 1.50 -21.25
C ASP A 115 12.05 1.34 -20.53
N ASP A 116 12.07 1.05 -19.22
CA ASP A 116 10.85 0.93 -18.41
C ASP A 116 10.22 2.31 -18.22
N VAL A 117 11.02 3.35 -17.98
CA VAL A 117 10.56 4.75 -17.88
C VAL A 117 9.90 5.22 -19.17
N ALA A 118 10.46 4.88 -20.33
CA ALA A 118 9.94 5.30 -21.62
C ALA A 118 8.59 4.65 -21.98
N MET A 119 8.30 3.48 -21.41
CA MET A 119 7.09 2.70 -21.67
C MET A 119 6.01 2.88 -20.60
N ASP A 120 6.34 3.48 -19.47
CA ASP A 120 5.42 3.64 -18.34
C ASP A 120 4.51 4.86 -18.52
N GLU A 121 3.20 4.64 -18.40
CA GLU A 121 2.18 5.69 -18.48
C GLU A 121 1.30 5.67 -17.21
N PRO A 122 1.04 6.83 -16.57
CA PRO A 122 0.22 6.87 -15.39
C PRO A 122 -1.26 6.84 -15.74
N SER A 123 -2.02 6.08 -14.96
CA SER A 123 -3.48 6.16 -14.94
C SER A 123 -3.95 7.20 -13.92
N LEU A 124 -5.01 7.95 -14.26
CA LEU A 124 -5.69 8.84 -13.32
C LEU A 124 -6.72 8.04 -12.52
N GLN A 125 -6.53 7.90 -11.22
CA GLN A 125 -7.36 7.06 -10.36
C GLN A 125 -8.08 7.87 -9.28
N PHE A 126 -9.31 7.47 -8.96
CA PHE A 126 -10.09 7.98 -7.83
C PHE A 126 -9.95 7.01 -6.65
N ARG A 127 -9.19 7.40 -5.64
CA ARG A 127 -8.77 6.52 -4.53
C ARG A 127 -8.92 7.20 -3.20
N ARG A 128 -8.85 6.43 -2.11
CA ARG A 128 -8.87 6.93 -0.74
C ARG A 128 -7.84 8.06 -0.57
N ASN A 129 -8.27 9.14 0.05
CA ASN A 129 -7.38 10.22 0.43
C ASN A 129 -6.52 9.78 1.63
N VAL A 130 -5.19 9.83 1.49
CA VAL A 130 -4.25 9.46 2.56
C VAL A 130 -4.48 10.27 3.84
N PHE A 131 -5.05 11.48 3.71
CA PHE A 131 -5.36 12.39 4.81
C PHE A 131 -6.77 12.24 5.38
N PHE A 132 -7.55 11.24 4.95
CA PHE A 132 -8.85 10.98 5.55
C PHE A 132 -8.67 10.11 6.82
N PRO A 133 -9.12 10.54 8.02
CA PRO A 133 -8.93 9.76 9.24
C PRO A 133 -9.80 8.50 9.29
N LYS A 134 -9.25 7.35 9.70
CA LYS A 134 -10.01 6.09 9.92
C LYS A 134 -11.26 6.31 10.80
N ARG A 135 -11.14 7.12 11.86
CA ARG A 135 -12.27 7.48 12.75
C ARG A 135 -13.47 8.12 12.04
N ARG A 136 -13.23 8.84 10.94
CA ARG A 136 -14.29 9.47 10.13
C ARG A 136 -14.91 8.48 9.16
N GLU A 137 -14.16 7.48 8.68
CA GLU A 137 -14.73 6.38 7.90
C GLU A 137 -15.80 5.60 8.67
N LEU A 138 -15.63 5.46 9.99
CA LEU A 138 -16.64 4.84 10.86
C LEU A 138 -18.01 5.53 10.81
N GLN A 139 -18.04 6.81 10.44
CA GLN A 139 -19.25 7.63 10.37
C GLN A 139 -19.95 7.53 9.01
N ILE A 140 -19.32 6.92 8.00
CA ILE A 140 -19.84 6.82 6.63
C ILE A 140 -20.95 5.77 6.56
N GLN A 141 -22.18 6.19 6.28
CA GLN A 141 -23.33 5.28 6.12
C GLN A 141 -23.67 5.02 4.66
N ASP A 142 -23.18 5.87 3.75
CA ASP A 142 -23.47 5.76 2.32
C ASP A 142 -22.85 4.49 1.72
N GLU A 143 -23.68 3.70 1.03
CA GLU A 143 -23.28 2.38 0.53
C GLU A 143 -22.24 2.47 -0.59
N GLU A 144 -22.33 3.47 -1.49
CA GLU A 144 -21.37 3.63 -2.58
C GLU A 144 -20.01 4.10 -2.08
N VAL A 145 -19.97 5.04 -1.12
CA VAL A 145 -18.71 5.43 -0.48
C VAL A 145 -18.07 4.23 0.23
N LEU A 146 -18.86 3.43 0.95
CA LEU A 146 -18.36 2.21 1.58
C LEU A 146 -17.87 1.18 0.54
N ARG A 147 -18.58 1.02 -0.58
CA ARG A 147 -18.19 0.14 -1.68
C ARG A 147 -16.84 0.53 -2.26
N LEU A 148 -16.62 1.82 -2.52
CA LEU A 148 -15.34 2.32 -3.07
C LEU A 148 -14.16 2.09 -2.11
N LEU A 149 -14.35 2.36 -0.80
CA LEU A 149 -13.34 2.06 0.22
C LEU A 149 -13.06 0.55 0.34
N TYR A 150 -14.12 -0.27 0.25
CA TYR A 150 -14.04 -1.72 0.25
C TYR A 150 -13.28 -2.25 -0.96
N GLU A 151 -13.59 -1.78 -2.17
CA GLU A 151 -12.95 -2.22 -3.41
C GLU A 151 -11.44 -1.93 -3.39
N GLU A 152 -11.05 -0.74 -2.94
CA GLU A 152 -9.63 -0.42 -2.76
C GLU A 152 -8.96 -1.30 -1.69
N ALA A 153 -9.61 -1.49 -0.54
CA ALA A 153 -9.09 -2.36 0.51
C ALA A 153 -8.90 -3.81 0.00
N LYS A 154 -9.90 -4.33 -0.71
CA LYS A 154 -9.90 -5.66 -1.32
C LYS A 154 -8.75 -5.82 -2.30
N GLY A 155 -8.57 -4.86 -3.22
CA GLY A 155 -7.45 -4.88 -4.17
C GLY A 155 -6.10 -4.92 -3.47
N ASN A 156 -5.89 -4.12 -2.42
CA ASN A 156 -4.64 -4.11 -1.65
C ASN A 156 -4.39 -5.44 -0.90
N VAL A 157 -5.43 -6.14 -0.43
CA VAL A 157 -5.30 -7.48 0.17
C VAL A 157 -4.96 -8.53 -0.89
N LEU A 158 -5.72 -8.59 -1.98
CA LEU A 158 -5.54 -9.60 -3.04
C LEU A 158 -4.17 -9.52 -3.71
N THR A 159 -3.65 -8.31 -3.91
CA THR A 159 -2.30 -8.06 -4.45
C THR A 159 -1.18 -8.28 -3.41
N ALA A 160 -1.52 -8.67 -2.19
CA ALA A 160 -0.61 -8.77 -1.05
C ALA A 160 0.19 -7.49 -0.78
N ARG A 161 -0.39 -6.33 -1.13
CA ARG A 161 0.12 -5.00 -0.71
C ARG A 161 -0.12 -4.77 0.77
N TYR A 162 -1.19 -5.36 1.30
CA TYR A 162 -1.47 -5.49 2.73
C TYR A 162 -0.99 -6.86 3.24
N PRO A 163 0.15 -6.91 3.96
CA PRO A 163 0.60 -8.09 4.71
C PRO A 163 -0.47 -8.62 5.67
N CYS A 164 -1.09 -9.76 5.34
CA CYS A 164 -2.06 -10.41 6.21
C CYS A 164 -1.63 -11.86 6.46
N ASP A 165 -1.84 -12.34 7.68
CA ASP A 165 -1.71 -13.77 7.96
C ASP A 165 -2.82 -14.54 7.21
N PRO A 166 -2.63 -15.85 6.94
CA PRO A 166 -3.60 -16.64 6.17
C PRO A 166 -5.02 -16.58 6.74
N GLU A 167 -5.16 -16.64 8.07
CA GLU A 167 -6.45 -16.60 8.76
C GLU A 167 -7.18 -15.27 8.53
N ASP A 168 -6.45 -14.15 8.50
CA ASP A 168 -7.02 -12.84 8.19
C ASP A 168 -7.42 -12.72 6.72
N CYS A 169 -6.62 -13.28 5.81
CA CYS A 169 -6.98 -13.36 4.40
C CYS A 169 -8.27 -14.17 4.20
N GLU A 170 -8.41 -15.30 4.90
CA GLU A 170 -9.60 -16.15 4.84
C GLU A 170 -10.84 -15.45 5.41
N ALA A 171 -10.71 -14.75 6.53
CA ALA A 171 -11.81 -13.99 7.13
C ALA A 171 -12.25 -12.80 6.25
N LEU A 172 -11.29 -12.08 5.64
CA LEU A 172 -11.59 -11.02 4.68
C LEU A 172 -12.21 -11.60 3.40
N GLY A 173 -11.65 -12.69 2.87
CA GLY A 173 -12.16 -13.40 1.69
C GLY A 173 -13.59 -13.90 1.91
N ALA A 174 -13.93 -14.36 3.11
CA ALA A 174 -15.28 -14.80 3.47
C ALA A 174 -16.32 -13.68 3.35
N LEU A 175 -15.95 -12.43 3.69
CA LEU A 175 -16.78 -11.26 3.47
C LEU A 175 -16.94 -10.96 1.97
N VAL A 176 -15.88 -11.14 1.16
CA VAL A 176 -15.97 -11.04 -0.31
C VAL A 176 -16.91 -12.10 -0.88
N CYS A 177 -16.83 -13.36 -0.40
CA CYS A 177 -17.77 -14.41 -0.76
C CYS A 177 -19.20 -13.99 -0.41
N ARG A 178 -19.43 -13.43 0.79
CA ARG A 178 -20.76 -12.98 1.22
C ARG A 178 -21.33 -11.87 0.33
N VAL A 179 -20.49 -10.95 -0.14
CA VAL A 179 -20.86 -9.88 -1.07
C VAL A 179 -21.17 -10.42 -2.47
N GLN A 180 -20.33 -11.31 -3.01
CA GLN A 180 -20.45 -11.76 -4.40
C GLN A 180 -21.39 -12.96 -4.60
N LEU A 181 -21.49 -13.84 -3.60
CA LEU A 181 -22.21 -15.11 -3.69
C LEU A 181 -23.48 -15.13 -2.81
N GLY A 182 -23.71 -14.09 -2.01
CA GLY A 182 -24.82 -14.04 -1.06
C GLY A 182 -24.55 -14.86 0.22
N PRO A 183 -25.57 -15.21 1.01
CA PRO A 183 -25.40 -16.01 2.23
C PRO A 183 -25.01 -17.46 1.91
N TYR A 184 -24.20 -18.08 2.78
CA TYR A 184 -23.82 -19.48 2.61
C TYR A 184 -25.04 -20.41 2.73
N GLN A 185 -25.27 -21.25 1.72
CA GLN A 185 -26.33 -22.26 1.73
C GLN A 185 -25.74 -23.68 1.77
N PRO A 186 -25.95 -24.45 2.86
CA PRO A 186 -25.51 -25.85 2.93
C PRO A 186 -26.09 -26.68 1.78
N GLY A 187 -25.25 -27.43 1.07
CA GLY A 187 -25.67 -28.34 -0.01
C GLY A 187 -25.70 -27.75 -1.42
N GLN A 188 -25.54 -26.43 -1.58
CA GLN A 188 -25.25 -25.85 -2.90
C GLN A 188 -23.80 -26.19 -3.34
N PRO A 189 -23.49 -26.20 -4.65
CA PRO A 189 -22.13 -26.36 -5.17
C PRO A 189 -21.24 -25.12 -4.91
N ALA A 190 -21.41 -24.46 -3.76
CA ALA A 190 -20.62 -23.32 -3.31
C ALA A 190 -19.12 -23.64 -3.32
N ALA A 191 -18.74 -24.88 -2.98
CA ALA A 191 -17.34 -25.32 -3.05
C ALA A 191 -16.78 -25.31 -4.48
N CYS A 192 -17.57 -25.71 -5.49
CA CYS A 192 -17.11 -25.68 -6.89
C CYS A 192 -16.99 -24.24 -7.41
N ALA A 193 -17.99 -23.40 -7.15
CA ALA A 193 -17.98 -21.99 -7.55
C ALA A 193 -16.85 -21.19 -6.86
N LEU A 194 -16.60 -21.46 -5.58
CA LEU A 194 -15.52 -20.85 -4.81
C LEU A 194 -14.14 -21.26 -5.34
N ARG A 195 -13.98 -22.54 -5.70
CA ARG A 195 -12.73 -23.06 -6.26
C ARG A 195 -12.38 -22.46 -7.62
N GLU A 196 -13.37 -22.11 -8.43
CA GLU A 196 -13.16 -21.51 -9.76
C GLU A 196 -12.74 -20.03 -9.69
N LYS A 197 -13.09 -19.33 -8.61
CA LYS A 197 -12.85 -17.89 -8.44
C LYS A 197 -11.97 -17.57 -7.22
N LEU A 198 -11.13 -18.52 -6.81
CA LEU A 198 -10.39 -18.43 -5.54
C LEU A 198 -9.48 -17.19 -5.46
N ASP A 199 -8.92 -16.79 -6.60
CA ASP A 199 -8.09 -15.58 -6.78
C ASP A 199 -8.85 -14.27 -6.64
N SER A 200 -10.18 -14.28 -6.77
CA SER A 200 -11.03 -13.13 -6.46
C SER A 200 -11.34 -12.96 -4.97
N PHE A 201 -11.02 -13.98 -4.16
CA PHE A 201 -11.31 -14.01 -2.71
C PHE A 201 -10.04 -14.01 -1.85
N LEU A 202 -8.94 -14.60 -2.33
CA LEU A 202 -7.69 -14.75 -1.60
C LEU A 202 -6.49 -14.24 -2.40
N PRO A 203 -5.42 -13.79 -1.72
CA PRO A 203 -4.16 -13.49 -2.36
C PRO A 203 -3.57 -14.70 -3.11
N ALA A 204 -2.88 -14.42 -4.23
CA ALA A 204 -2.36 -15.44 -5.15
C ALA A 204 -1.47 -16.51 -4.47
N HIS A 205 -0.78 -16.19 -3.38
CA HIS A 205 0.06 -17.14 -2.65
C HIS A 205 -0.75 -18.21 -1.88
N LEU A 206 -2.00 -17.93 -1.50
CA LEU A 206 -2.90 -18.88 -0.84
C LEU A 206 -3.72 -19.73 -1.81
N CYS A 207 -3.85 -19.28 -3.07
CA CYS A 207 -4.54 -19.99 -4.14
C CYS A 207 -3.73 -21.17 -4.71
N LYS A 208 -2.42 -21.25 -4.42
CA LYS A 208 -1.54 -22.28 -4.98
C LYS A 208 -1.91 -23.66 -4.45
N ARG A 209 -2.11 -24.62 -5.37
CA ARG A 209 -2.20 -26.04 -5.04
C ARG A 209 -0.80 -26.57 -4.80
N GLY A 210 -0.62 -27.41 -3.78
CA GLY A 210 0.67 -28.03 -3.48
C GLY A 210 1.16 -28.90 -4.64
N HIS A 211 1.97 -28.35 -5.54
CA HIS A 211 2.62 -29.07 -6.63
C HIS A 211 3.86 -29.81 -6.12
N GLY A 212 3.64 -30.87 -5.35
CA GLY A 212 4.69 -31.87 -5.14
C GLY A 212 4.79 -32.73 -6.40
N LEU A 213 5.98 -32.80 -7.03
CA LEU A 213 6.32 -33.75 -8.11
C LEU A 213 6.01 -35.23 -7.74
N PHE A 214 5.81 -35.53 -6.45
CA PHE A 214 5.43 -36.86 -5.94
C PHE A 214 3.93 -37.02 -5.62
N ALA A 215 3.09 -36.00 -5.83
CA ALA A 215 1.65 -36.08 -5.57
C ALA A 215 0.92 -36.93 -6.63
N ALA A 216 1.35 -36.85 -7.90
CA ALA A 216 0.81 -37.67 -8.99
C ALA A 216 1.08 -39.17 -8.82
N LEU A 217 2.16 -39.54 -8.12
CA LEU A 217 2.54 -40.94 -7.90
C LEU A 217 1.79 -41.63 -6.74
N ARG A 218 1.01 -40.90 -5.93
CA ARG A 218 0.31 -41.46 -4.76
C ARG A 218 -1.18 -41.71 -4.96
N GLY A 219 -1.74 -41.48 -6.15
CA GLY A 219 -3.16 -41.75 -6.44
C GLY A 219 -4.16 -41.03 -5.53
N ARG A 220 -3.71 -40.03 -4.74
CA ARG A 220 -4.58 -39.21 -3.91
C ARG A 220 -5.00 -38.00 -4.74
N GLY A 221 -6.31 -37.79 -4.85
CA GLY A 221 -6.93 -36.71 -5.62
C GLY A 221 -6.31 -35.34 -5.33
N ALA A 222 -6.53 -34.40 -6.25
CA ALA A 222 -6.05 -33.03 -6.15
C ALA A 222 -6.33 -32.46 -4.75
N LYS A 223 -5.27 -32.15 -3.99
CA LYS A 223 -5.42 -31.46 -2.71
C LYS A 223 -5.99 -30.06 -2.96
N ALA A 224 -6.95 -29.66 -2.13
CA ALA A 224 -7.48 -28.30 -2.11
C ALA A 224 -6.34 -27.27 -2.00
N ALA A 225 -6.55 -26.07 -2.55
CA ALA A 225 -5.57 -24.99 -2.36
C ALA A 225 -5.41 -24.68 -0.87
N THR A 226 -4.24 -24.20 -0.47
CA THR A 226 -3.89 -24.01 0.96
C THR A 226 -4.93 -23.20 1.74
N GLY A 227 -5.51 -22.15 1.13
CA GLY A 227 -6.57 -21.34 1.77
C GLY A 227 -8.02 -21.71 1.40
N GLU A 228 -8.25 -22.70 0.53
CA GLU A 228 -9.61 -23.00 0.03
C GLU A 228 -10.53 -23.51 1.15
N GLN A 229 -10.02 -24.42 1.98
CA GLN A 229 -10.81 -24.97 3.09
C GLN A 229 -11.04 -23.94 4.20
N GLY A 230 -10.00 -23.18 4.58
CA GLY A 230 -10.11 -22.14 5.59
C GLY A 230 -11.07 -21.02 5.17
N LEU A 231 -11.03 -20.60 3.90
CA LEU A 231 -11.99 -19.67 3.32
C LEU A 231 -13.43 -20.19 3.40
N LEU A 232 -13.66 -21.46 3.03
CA LEU A 232 -15.00 -22.05 3.10
C LEU A 232 -15.50 -22.11 4.54
N ASP A 233 -14.64 -22.44 5.49
CA ASP A 233 -14.97 -22.48 6.92
C ASP A 233 -15.23 -21.09 7.50
N ALA A 234 -14.48 -20.07 7.07
CA ALA A 234 -14.73 -18.68 7.41
C ALA A 234 -16.05 -18.17 6.80
N TYR A 235 -16.33 -18.50 5.54
CA TYR A 235 -17.57 -18.10 4.85
C TYR A 235 -18.82 -18.67 5.53
N ARG A 236 -18.77 -19.92 6.00
CA ARG A 236 -19.83 -20.53 6.82
C ARG A 236 -20.12 -19.79 8.13
N GLN A 237 -19.13 -19.08 8.66
CA GLN A 237 -19.21 -18.38 9.95
C GLN A 237 -19.65 -16.92 9.82
N VAL A 238 -19.75 -16.38 8.60
CA VAL A 238 -20.23 -15.01 8.39
C VAL A 238 -21.68 -14.92 8.88
N LYS A 239 -21.88 -14.18 9.98
CA LYS A 239 -23.18 -14.07 10.64
C LYS A 239 -24.16 -13.29 9.78
N GLU A 240 -25.37 -13.80 9.65
CA GLU A 240 -26.49 -13.03 9.15
C GLU A 240 -26.95 -12.03 10.22
N ALA A 241 -27.30 -10.81 9.80
CA ALA A 241 -27.95 -9.87 10.71
C ALA A 241 -29.34 -10.43 11.07
N VAL A 242 -29.50 -10.93 12.30
CA VAL A 242 -30.78 -11.44 12.78
C VAL A 242 -31.66 -10.25 13.19
N GLY A 243 -32.60 -9.86 12.33
CA GLY A 243 -33.59 -8.83 12.61
C GLY A 243 -34.51 -8.55 11.42
N SER A 244 -35.80 -8.38 11.69
CA SER A 244 -36.87 -8.16 10.70
C SER A 244 -36.64 -6.94 9.81
N GLU A 245 -36.89 -7.10 8.51
CA GLU A 245 -36.98 -6.06 7.46
C GLU A 245 -35.67 -5.36 7.09
N ARG A 246 -34.69 -6.14 6.62
CA ARG A 246 -33.91 -5.92 5.39
C ARG A 246 -32.87 -7.03 5.34
N GLU A 247 -32.74 -7.70 4.19
CA GLU A 247 -31.47 -8.32 3.80
C GLU A 247 -30.33 -7.42 4.29
N ALA A 248 -29.37 -7.95 5.04
CA ALA A 248 -28.21 -7.17 5.47
C ALA A 248 -27.64 -6.46 4.23
N THR A 249 -27.76 -5.13 4.18
CA THR A 249 -27.44 -4.36 2.97
C THR A 249 -25.98 -4.60 2.60
N LEU A 250 -25.61 -4.50 1.33
CA LEU A 250 -24.21 -4.72 0.92
C LEU A 250 -23.27 -3.79 1.72
N GLY A 251 -23.75 -2.59 2.05
CA GLY A 251 -23.09 -1.64 2.95
C GLY A 251 -22.64 -2.22 4.31
N THR A 252 -23.37 -3.15 4.94
CA THR A 252 -22.94 -3.75 6.21
C THR A 252 -21.70 -4.61 6.04
N HIS A 253 -21.60 -5.33 4.91
CA HIS A 253 -20.47 -6.21 4.61
C HIS A 253 -19.25 -5.41 4.13
N TYR A 254 -19.46 -4.36 3.33
CA TYR A 254 -18.41 -3.39 2.98
C TYR A 254 -17.80 -2.78 4.23
N ARG A 255 -18.66 -2.31 5.15
CA ARG A 255 -18.23 -1.76 6.44
C ARG A 255 -17.47 -2.79 7.27
N ALA A 256 -17.97 -4.02 7.39
CA ALA A 256 -17.28 -5.08 8.14
C ALA A 256 -15.88 -5.38 7.59
N TYR A 257 -15.73 -5.37 6.25
CA TYR A 257 -14.45 -5.57 5.59
C TYR A 257 -13.49 -4.42 5.89
N VAL A 258 -13.94 -3.17 5.69
CA VAL A 258 -13.15 -1.97 5.98
C VAL A 258 -12.74 -1.90 7.45
N LEU A 259 -13.64 -2.22 8.38
CA LEU A 259 -13.35 -2.28 9.82
C LEU A 259 -12.26 -3.28 10.14
N ARG A 260 -12.30 -4.48 9.54
CA ARG A 260 -11.24 -5.47 9.73
C ARG A 260 -9.93 -4.99 9.14
N CYS A 261 -9.95 -4.28 8.01
CA CYS A 261 -8.76 -3.64 7.48
C CYS A 261 -8.24 -2.49 8.35
N HIS A 262 -9.07 -1.80 9.15
CA HIS A 262 -8.59 -0.73 10.05
C HIS A 262 -7.62 -1.24 11.12
N GLU A 263 -7.73 -2.52 11.48
CA GLU A 263 -6.82 -3.22 12.41
C GLU A 263 -5.40 -3.34 11.82
N LEU A 264 -5.26 -3.23 10.50
CA LEU A 264 -3.97 -3.24 9.81
C LEU A 264 -3.30 -1.85 9.95
N PRO A 265 -2.08 -1.76 10.50
CA PRO A 265 -1.40 -0.46 10.70
C PRO A 265 -1.13 0.30 9.40
N PHE A 266 -0.98 -0.42 8.28
CA PHE A 266 -0.69 0.14 6.96
C PHE A 266 -1.96 0.38 6.11
N TYR A 267 -3.17 0.19 6.66
CA TYR A 267 -4.40 0.52 5.94
C TYR A 267 -4.48 2.00 5.60
N GLY A 268 -4.75 2.30 4.33
CA GLY A 268 -4.92 3.66 3.84
C GLY A 268 -3.62 4.48 3.75
N CYS A 269 -2.45 3.81 3.81
CA CYS A 269 -1.16 4.45 3.59
C CYS A 269 -0.92 4.80 2.12
N ALA A 270 -0.13 5.85 1.89
CA ALA A 270 0.65 5.97 0.67
C ALA A 270 1.86 5.04 0.77
N PHE A 271 2.21 4.36 -0.33
CA PHE A 271 3.31 3.39 -0.36
C PHE A 271 4.43 3.88 -1.25
N PHE A 272 5.66 3.79 -0.74
CA PHE A 272 6.88 4.22 -1.40
C PHE A 272 7.86 3.05 -1.52
N HIS A 273 8.69 3.09 -2.55
CA HIS A 273 9.74 2.09 -2.76
C HIS A 273 11.02 2.51 -2.06
N GLY A 274 11.72 1.56 -1.44
CA GLY A 274 13.04 1.79 -0.88
C GLY A 274 13.79 0.51 -0.62
N GLU A 275 15.01 0.64 -0.12
CA GLU A 275 15.84 -0.47 0.29
C GLU A 275 16.44 -0.24 1.67
N ILE A 276 16.72 -1.31 2.41
CA ILE A 276 17.46 -1.26 3.68
C ILE A 276 18.62 -2.24 3.67
N ASP A 277 19.65 -1.96 4.47
CA ASP A 277 20.77 -2.86 4.66
C ASP A 277 20.31 -4.17 5.33
N LYS A 278 20.77 -5.31 4.81
CA LYS A 278 20.51 -6.62 5.43
C LYS A 278 21.28 -6.74 6.76
N PRO A 279 20.69 -7.33 7.81
CA PRO A 279 21.42 -7.59 9.04
C PRO A 279 22.59 -8.54 8.78
N ALA A 280 23.72 -8.33 9.45
CA ALA A 280 24.89 -9.18 9.32
C ALA A 280 24.61 -10.55 9.95
N GLN A 281 24.24 -11.54 9.12
CA GLN A 281 24.15 -12.94 9.54
C GLN A 281 25.35 -13.71 8.99
N GLY A 282 26.11 -14.41 9.85
CA GLY A 282 27.08 -15.45 9.46
C GLY A 282 28.47 -15.00 8.92
N PHE A 283 29.39 -15.98 8.84
CA PHE A 283 30.84 -15.78 8.53
C PHE A 283 31.17 -15.66 7.02
N LEU A 284 30.20 -15.87 6.13
CA LEU A 284 30.40 -15.93 4.65
C LEU A 284 29.60 -14.88 3.85
N HIS A 285 28.94 -13.92 4.49
CA HIS A 285 27.89 -13.16 3.82
C HIS A 285 28.38 -11.82 3.26
N ARG A 286 28.20 -11.67 1.94
CA ARG A 286 28.31 -10.39 1.24
C ARG A 286 27.26 -9.44 1.83
N GLY A 287 27.69 -8.25 2.25
CA GLY A 287 26.79 -7.14 2.51
C GLY A 287 25.86 -6.92 1.30
N GLY A 288 24.67 -6.40 1.56
CA GLY A 288 23.71 -6.12 0.51
C GLY A 288 22.43 -5.53 1.06
N ARG A 289 21.62 -5.00 0.16
CA ARG A 289 20.34 -4.41 0.49
C ARG A 289 19.20 -5.37 0.23
N LYS A 290 18.06 -5.12 0.87
CA LYS A 290 16.79 -5.78 0.56
C LYS A 290 15.73 -4.73 0.22
N PRO A 291 14.87 -4.99 -0.77
CA PRO A 291 13.79 -4.09 -1.11
C PRO A 291 12.74 -4.11 0.00
N VAL A 292 12.25 -2.92 0.32
CA VAL A 292 11.16 -2.68 1.27
C VAL A 292 10.14 -1.76 0.64
N THR A 293 8.93 -1.81 1.20
CA THR A 293 7.90 -0.82 0.93
C THR A 293 7.72 0.02 2.20
N VAL A 294 7.74 1.34 2.06
CA VAL A 294 7.50 2.29 3.16
C VAL A 294 6.07 2.79 3.06
N ALA A 295 5.25 2.50 4.07
CA ALA A 295 3.85 2.88 4.14
C ALA A 295 3.67 4.06 5.12
N ILE A 296 3.10 5.17 4.66
CA ILE A 296 2.92 6.40 5.45
C ILE A 296 1.45 6.81 5.42
N SER A 297 0.88 7.08 6.60
CA SER A 297 -0.49 7.60 6.76
C SER A 297 -0.54 8.66 7.86
N LEU A 298 -1.74 9.07 8.28
CA LEU A 298 -1.95 9.92 9.45
C LEU A 298 -1.53 9.26 10.78
N GLU A 299 -1.35 7.94 10.82
CA GLU A 299 -1.01 7.23 12.07
C GLU A 299 0.50 7.13 12.29
N GLY A 300 1.28 7.03 11.22
CA GLY A 300 2.72 6.86 11.32
C GLY A 300 3.37 6.28 10.07
N VAL A 301 4.55 5.68 10.27
CA VAL A 301 5.41 5.10 9.24
C VAL A 301 5.61 3.62 9.48
N HIS A 302 5.46 2.82 8.43
CA HIS A 302 5.61 1.37 8.46
C HIS A 302 6.62 0.94 7.39
N VAL A 303 7.52 0.04 7.75
CA VAL A 303 8.48 -0.58 6.81
C VAL A 303 8.11 -2.03 6.64
N ILE A 304 7.83 -2.43 5.40
CA ILE A 304 7.33 -3.76 5.04
C ILE A 304 8.37 -4.44 4.15
N ASP A 305 8.69 -5.71 4.44
CA ASP A 305 9.52 -6.50 3.56
C ASP A 305 8.78 -6.74 2.22
N HIS A 306 9.34 -6.22 1.12
CA HIS A 306 8.64 -6.25 -0.16
C HIS A 306 8.46 -7.69 -0.69
N ARG A 307 9.39 -8.60 -0.37
CA ARG A 307 9.38 -9.98 -0.88
C ARG A 307 8.60 -10.90 0.04
N GLU A 308 8.90 -10.83 1.33
CA GLU A 308 8.32 -11.71 2.34
C GLU A 308 6.97 -11.24 2.88
N LYS A 309 6.50 -10.06 2.43
CA LYS A 309 5.19 -9.47 2.75
C LYS A 309 4.88 -9.51 4.25
N HIS A 310 5.82 -9.06 5.07
CA HIS A 310 5.61 -8.89 6.52
C HIS A 310 6.12 -7.54 6.99
N VAL A 311 5.49 -7.02 8.05
CA VAL A 311 5.89 -5.75 8.68
C VAL A 311 7.21 -5.96 9.43
N LEU A 312 8.21 -5.13 9.11
CA LEU A 312 9.51 -5.10 9.78
C LEU A 312 9.53 -4.11 10.95
N LEU A 313 8.90 -2.95 10.74
CA LEU A 313 8.87 -1.82 11.67
C LEU A 313 7.55 -1.06 11.51
N GLY A 314 6.93 -0.66 12.62
CA GLY A 314 5.80 0.27 12.64
C GLY A 314 6.00 1.30 13.74
N LEU A 315 6.01 2.58 13.38
CA LEU A 315 6.28 3.70 14.27
C LEU A 315 5.18 4.75 14.14
N ARG A 316 4.55 5.11 15.26
CA ARG A 316 3.70 6.30 15.32
C ARG A 316 4.55 7.55 15.28
N PHE A 317 3.97 8.70 14.93
CA PHE A 317 4.72 9.95 14.88
C PHE A 317 5.30 10.39 16.23
N GLN A 318 4.74 9.93 17.35
CA GLN A 318 5.32 10.20 18.68
C GLN A 318 6.51 9.28 19.03
N GLU A 319 6.71 8.21 18.26
CA GLU A 319 7.72 7.16 18.47
C GLU A 319 8.94 7.33 17.55
N LEU A 320 8.95 8.34 16.68
CA LEU A 320 10.00 8.54 15.69
C LEU A 320 10.49 9.98 15.62
N SER A 321 11.76 10.13 15.26
CA SER A 321 12.32 11.33 14.64
C SER A 321 12.82 10.96 13.25
N TRP A 322 12.75 11.88 12.30
CA TRP A 322 13.19 11.61 10.92
C TRP A 322 14.02 12.75 10.36
N ASP A 323 14.83 12.40 9.38
CA ASP A 323 15.50 13.35 8.51
C ASP A 323 15.65 12.74 7.11
N HIS A 324 15.90 13.57 6.11
CA HIS A 324 16.26 13.06 4.79
C HIS A 324 17.54 13.74 4.30
N THR A 325 18.37 12.97 3.61
CA THR A 325 19.58 13.48 2.97
C THR A 325 19.47 13.21 1.47
N SER A 326 19.62 14.25 0.66
CA SER A 326 19.67 14.16 -0.80
C SER A 326 20.95 14.83 -1.32
N PRO A 327 22.12 14.23 -1.09
CA PRO A 327 23.39 14.76 -1.60
C PRO A 327 23.45 14.65 -3.13
N GLU A 328 24.24 15.51 -3.79
CA GLU A 328 24.40 15.50 -5.25
C GLU A 328 25.07 14.22 -5.78
N GLU A 329 25.96 13.61 -4.97
CA GLU A 329 26.79 12.46 -5.36
C GLU A 329 26.40 11.14 -4.68
N GLU A 330 25.60 11.15 -3.61
CA GLU A 330 25.13 9.92 -2.95
C GLU A 330 23.64 9.70 -3.14
N GLU A 331 23.21 8.46 -2.95
CA GLU A 331 21.80 8.10 -3.06
C GLU A 331 20.97 8.81 -1.97
N PRO A 332 19.77 9.33 -2.33
CA PRO A 332 18.87 9.91 -1.35
C PRO A 332 18.43 8.89 -0.30
N VAL A 333 18.34 9.33 0.94
CA VAL A 333 18.08 8.48 2.11
C VAL A 333 17.06 9.13 3.02
N LEU A 334 16.12 8.33 3.51
CA LEU A 334 15.28 8.64 4.65
C LEU A 334 15.87 7.97 5.89
N TRP A 335 16.09 8.78 6.94
CA TRP A 335 16.55 8.34 8.23
C TRP A 335 15.38 8.27 9.21
N LEU A 336 15.21 7.13 9.87
CA LEU A 336 14.24 6.97 10.95
C LEU A 336 14.96 6.65 12.25
N GLU A 337 14.87 7.55 13.21
CA GLU A 337 15.35 7.38 14.58
C GLU A 337 14.19 6.99 15.49
N PHE A 338 14.38 5.95 16.31
CA PHE A 338 13.39 5.46 17.26
C PHE A 338 14.07 4.80 18.47
N ASP A 339 13.32 4.61 19.56
CA ASP A 339 13.82 3.93 20.75
C ASP A 339 14.08 2.44 20.49
N GLY A 340 15.13 1.91 21.10
CA GLY A 340 15.42 0.48 21.14
C GLY A 340 16.08 0.03 22.43
N ASP A 341 16.29 -1.27 22.52
CA ASP A 341 17.02 -1.91 23.61
C ASP A 341 18.16 -2.76 23.06
N SER A 342 19.36 -2.61 23.62
CA SER A 342 20.53 -3.42 23.31
C SER A 342 21.03 -4.09 24.60
N GLU A 343 20.75 -5.38 24.76
CA GLU A 343 21.13 -6.18 25.94
C GLU A 343 20.66 -5.55 27.28
N GLY A 344 19.42 -5.02 27.34
CA GLY A 344 18.86 -4.38 28.53
C GLY A 344 19.31 -2.92 28.73
N THR A 345 20.10 -2.38 27.79
CA THR A 345 20.49 -0.96 27.76
C THR A 345 19.61 -0.20 26.77
N PRO A 346 18.89 0.84 27.22
CA PRO A 346 18.13 1.70 26.32
C PRO A 346 19.05 2.45 25.33
N VAL A 347 18.80 2.29 24.04
CA VAL A 347 19.55 2.93 22.94
C VAL A 347 18.61 3.66 22.00
N ASN A 348 19.14 4.61 21.23
CA ASN A 348 18.48 5.12 20.03
C ASN A 348 18.92 4.27 18.85
N ARG A 349 17.97 3.86 18.02
CA ARG A 349 18.20 3.11 16.79
C ARG A 349 17.96 4.01 15.60
N LEU A 350 18.91 4.02 14.68
CA LEU A 350 18.79 4.72 13.42
C LEU A 350 18.70 3.71 12.28
N LEU A 351 17.57 3.72 11.57
CA LEU A 351 17.35 2.94 10.35
C LEU A 351 17.62 3.83 9.14
N ARG A 352 18.40 3.30 8.19
CA ARG A 352 18.70 3.92 6.90
C ARG A 352 17.82 3.30 5.82
N ILE A 353 17.01 4.12 5.14
CA ILE A 353 16.21 3.70 3.99
C ILE A 353 16.71 4.43 2.75
N TYR A 354 17.27 3.69 1.80
CA TYR A 354 17.73 4.21 0.51
C TYR A 354 16.53 4.33 -0.43
N SER A 355 16.27 5.52 -0.96
CA SER A 355 15.17 5.76 -1.89
C SER A 355 15.24 7.15 -2.50
N LYS A 356 15.15 7.25 -3.83
CA LYS A 356 14.91 8.53 -4.54
C LYS A 356 13.60 9.22 -4.13
N GLN A 357 12.70 8.54 -3.43
CA GLN A 357 11.43 9.08 -2.93
C GLN A 357 11.57 9.70 -1.52
N ALA A 358 12.79 9.80 -0.96
CA ALA A 358 13.02 10.29 0.39
C ALA A 358 12.45 11.69 0.67
N GLU A 359 12.55 12.61 -0.29
CA GLU A 359 11.96 13.96 -0.19
C GLU A 359 10.42 13.90 -0.11
N LEU A 360 9.78 13.04 -0.92
CA LEU A 360 8.33 12.84 -0.92
C LEU A 360 7.87 12.24 0.41
N MET A 361 8.59 11.23 0.90
CA MET A 361 8.32 10.61 2.20
C MET A 361 8.46 11.60 3.35
N SER A 362 9.54 12.38 3.37
CA SER A 362 9.81 13.39 4.41
C SER A 362 8.72 14.46 4.44
N SER A 363 8.35 14.99 3.26
CA SER A 363 7.29 15.99 3.12
C SER A 363 5.92 15.46 3.56
N LEU A 364 5.63 14.19 3.28
CA LEU A 364 4.37 13.56 3.70
C LEU A 364 4.32 13.35 5.22
N ILE A 365 5.42 12.91 5.84
CA ILE A 365 5.53 12.77 7.30
C ILE A 365 5.29 14.13 7.98
N GLU A 366 5.98 15.17 7.51
CA GLU A 366 5.83 16.54 8.04
C GLU A 366 4.37 17.00 7.97
N TYR A 367 3.75 16.88 6.80
CA TYR A 367 2.37 17.31 6.59
C TYR A 367 1.35 16.50 7.42
N CYS A 368 1.55 15.18 7.57
CA CYS A 368 0.71 14.35 8.44
C CYS A 368 0.78 14.81 9.91
N ILE A 369 1.96 15.20 10.39
CA ILE A 369 2.15 15.69 11.76
C ILE A 369 1.47 17.05 11.95
N GLU A 370 1.65 17.97 11.00
CA GLU A 370 1.00 19.29 11.02
C GLU A 370 -0.54 19.16 11.04
N LEU A 371 -1.09 18.29 10.19
CA LEU A 371 -2.54 18.03 10.15
C LEU A 371 -3.07 17.46 11.47
N ASN A 372 -2.34 16.53 12.09
CA ASN A 372 -2.75 15.95 13.38
C ASN A 372 -2.74 16.99 14.50
N GLN A 373 -1.74 17.89 14.52
CA GLN A 373 -1.67 18.98 15.51
C GLN A 373 -2.80 20.00 15.33
N ALA A 374 -3.15 20.33 14.08
CA ALA A 374 -4.26 21.24 13.79
C ALA A 374 -5.64 20.65 14.12
N ALA A 375 -5.77 19.32 14.17
CA ALA A 375 -7.01 18.62 14.47
C ALA A 375 -7.26 18.41 15.97
N GLU A 376 -6.26 18.55 16.84
CA GLU A 376 -6.46 18.52 18.29
C GLU A 376 -7.12 19.82 18.77
N PRO A 377 -8.29 19.77 19.44
CA PRO A 377 -8.86 20.96 20.03
C PRO A 377 -7.96 21.44 21.17
N THR A 378 -7.39 22.65 21.03
CA THR A 378 -6.75 23.35 22.15
C THR A 378 -7.72 23.36 23.33
N ALA A 379 -7.37 22.63 24.39
CA ALA A 379 -8.11 22.70 25.65
C ALA A 379 -8.19 24.17 26.09
N PRO A 380 -9.33 24.64 26.62
CA PRO A 380 -9.45 26.00 27.10
C PRO A 380 -8.48 26.20 28.27
N GLN A 381 -7.39 26.92 28.02
CA GLN A 381 -6.56 27.44 29.10
C GLN A 381 -7.41 28.45 29.88
N GLU A 382 -7.67 28.14 31.15
CA GLU A 382 -8.20 29.09 32.12
C GLU A 382 -7.32 30.35 32.10
N SER A 383 -7.89 31.42 31.56
CA SER A 383 -7.22 32.69 31.38
C SER A 383 -7.38 33.52 32.65
N ALA A 384 -6.31 33.60 33.45
CA ALA A 384 -6.15 34.71 34.38
C ALA A 384 -5.70 35.96 33.60
N PRO A 385 -6.25 37.16 33.85
CA PRO A 385 -5.95 38.34 33.06
C PRO A 385 -4.63 38.98 33.51
N GLY A 386 -3.58 38.85 32.70
CA GLY A 386 -2.34 39.62 32.79
C GLY A 386 -2.21 40.64 31.65
N PRO A 387 -1.52 41.77 31.84
CA PRO A 387 -1.57 42.90 30.91
C PRO A 387 -0.85 42.60 29.59
N ARG A 388 -1.46 43.10 28.49
CA ARG A 388 -1.06 42.92 27.10
C ARG A 388 0.34 43.49 26.83
N SER A 389 1.27 42.64 26.41
CA SER A 389 2.52 43.04 25.74
C SER A 389 2.39 42.87 24.22
N ALA A 390 2.97 43.83 23.50
CA ALA A 390 2.95 44.02 22.04
C ALA A 390 3.46 42.80 21.22
N PRO A 391 3.13 42.71 19.91
CA PRO A 391 3.41 41.53 19.11
C PRO A 391 4.91 41.38 18.82
N SER A 392 5.48 40.25 19.24
CA SER A 392 6.86 39.86 18.91
C SER A 392 6.97 39.40 17.45
N PRO A 393 8.09 39.68 16.76
CA PRO A 393 8.27 39.30 15.37
C PRO A 393 8.54 37.80 15.22
N SER A 394 7.91 37.19 14.21
CA SER A 394 8.28 35.95 13.50
C SER A 394 8.96 34.87 14.34
N GLN A 395 8.18 33.87 14.74
CA GLN A 395 8.71 32.61 15.29
C GLN A 395 9.62 31.93 14.25
N PRO A 396 10.81 31.42 14.66
CA PRO A 396 11.62 30.54 13.81
C PRO A 396 10.86 29.24 13.51
N PRO A 397 11.22 28.51 12.43
CA PRO A 397 10.56 27.25 12.07
C PRO A 397 10.49 26.34 13.29
N ALA A 398 9.30 25.74 13.51
CA ALA A 398 9.02 24.90 14.66
C ALA A 398 10.17 23.91 14.88
N GLN A 399 10.79 23.94 16.06
CA GLN A 399 11.81 22.95 16.41
C GLN A 399 11.18 21.57 16.27
N ARG A 400 11.80 20.72 15.43
CA ARG A 400 11.37 19.33 15.22
C ARG A 400 11.17 18.66 16.59
N PRO A 401 10.06 17.93 16.80
CA PRO A 401 9.76 17.35 18.11
C PRO A 401 10.92 16.43 18.53
N LYS A 402 11.50 16.68 19.70
CA LYS A 402 12.50 15.78 20.28
C LYS A 402 11.84 14.46 20.65
N LEU A 403 12.46 13.34 20.25
CA LEU A 403 12.02 11.99 20.58
C LEU A 403 11.74 11.90 22.10
N ARG A 404 10.49 11.59 22.46
CA ARG A 404 10.14 11.26 23.85
C ARG A 404 10.22 9.76 24.00
N ARG A 405 11.00 9.28 24.98
CA ARG A 405 11.16 7.84 25.20
C ARG A 405 9.81 7.14 25.37
N GLN A 406 9.49 6.20 24.49
CA GLN A 406 8.24 5.43 24.55
C GLN A 406 8.52 3.92 24.47
N GLY A 407 7.87 3.15 25.34
CA GLY A 407 8.11 1.72 25.51
C GLY A 407 7.39 0.80 24.50
N SER A 408 6.88 1.33 23.38
CA SER A 408 6.09 0.52 22.44
C SER A 408 6.43 0.90 21.01
N VAL A 409 7.06 -0.03 20.29
CA VAL A 409 7.07 -0.07 18.82
C VAL A 409 5.91 -0.98 18.42
N VAL A 410 4.99 -0.49 17.59
CA VAL A 410 3.66 -1.10 17.37
C VAL A 410 3.72 -2.52 16.78
N CYS A 411 4.80 -2.89 16.10
CA CYS A 411 5.15 -4.28 15.79
C CYS A 411 6.61 -4.34 15.35
N SER A 412 7.40 -5.29 15.87
CA SER A 412 8.86 -5.17 15.80
C SER A 412 9.52 -6.54 15.55
N ARG A 413 9.76 -6.86 14.27
CA ARG A 413 10.83 -7.79 13.87
C ARG A 413 12.15 -7.02 13.78
N ILE A 414 12.45 -6.18 14.77
CA ILE A 414 13.60 -5.26 14.75
C ILE A 414 14.91 -6.05 14.64
N GLN A 415 14.97 -7.29 15.13
CA GLN A 415 16.09 -8.20 14.94
C GLN A 415 16.39 -8.53 13.46
N HIS A 416 15.48 -8.23 12.53
CA HIS A 416 15.66 -8.36 11.08
C HIS A 416 16.10 -7.05 10.41
N LEU A 417 16.32 -5.98 11.18
CA LEU A 417 16.79 -4.70 10.71
C LEU A 417 18.29 -4.54 10.98
N SER A 418 18.99 -3.90 10.04
CA SER A 418 20.33 -3.37 10.27
C SER A 418 20.19 -1.92 10.75
N THR A 419 20.41 -1.66 12.03
CA THR A 419 20.33 -0.32 12.64
C THR A 419 21.69 0.15 13.16
N ILE A 420 21.85 1.46 13.24
CA ILE A 420 22.94 2.09 13.99
C ILE A 420 22.44 2.39 15.39
N ASP A 421 22.94 1.67 16.37
CA ASP A 421 22.58 1.84 17.77
C ASP A 421 23.54 2.84 18.44
N TYR A 422 23.01 3.83 19.16
CA TYR A 422 23.80 4.79 19.93
C TYR A 422 23.11 5.25 21.21
N VAL A 423 23.89 5.85 22.11
CA VAL A 423 23.39 6.50 23.33
C VAL A 423 23.73 7.99 23.28
N GLU A 424 22.76 8.82 23.65
CA GLU A 424 22.93 10.27 23.81
C GLU A 424 23.07 10.61 25.31
N ASP A 425 24.31 10.78 25.78
CA ASP A 425 24.61 11.05 27.20
C ASP A 425 24.62 12.56 27.54
N GLY A 426 23.97 13.41 26.73
CA GLY A 426 23.97 14.88 26.88
C GLY A 426 25.32 15.58 26.66
N LYS A 427 26.42 14.83 26.49
CA LYS A 427 27.78 15.33 26.15
C LYS A 427 28.25 14.93 24.73
N GLY A 428 27.54 14.01 24.07
CA GLY A 428 27.86 13.52 22.72
C GLY A 428 27.17 12.19 22.38
N ILE A 429 27.27 11.78 21.12
CA ILE A 429 26.70 10.54 20.58
C ILE A 429 27.77 9.43 20.66
N LYS A 430 27.45 8.31 21.30
CA LYS A 430 28.33 7.12 21.37
C LYS A 430 27.67 5.94 20.68
N ARG A 431 28.28 5.46 19.59
CA ARG A 431 27.84 4.23 18.89
C ARG A 431 28.04 3.01 19.79
N VAL A 432 27.01 2.20 19.93
CA VAL A 432 27.06 0.92 20.64
C VAL A 432 27.63 -0.13 19.68
N LYS A 433 28.73 -0.79 20.08
CA LYS A 433 29.29 -1.90 19.31
C LYS A 433 28.55 -3.19 19.66
N PRO A 434 28.08 -3.98 18.69
CA PRO A 434 27.53 -5.29 18.98
C PRO A 434 28.63 -6.18 19.59
N LYS A 435 28.34 -6.86 20.71
CA LYS A 435 29.29 -7.83 21.27
C LYS A 435 29.49 -8.96 20.27
N ARG A 436 30.74 -9.30 19.96
CA ARG A 436 31.06 -10.52 19.22
C ARG A 436 30.58 -11.69 20.07
N ASN A 437 29.58 -12.44 19.58
CA ASN A 437 29.30 -13.77 20.10
C ASN A 437 30.57 -14.61 19.89
N THR A 438 31.37 -14.78 20.95
CA THR A 438 32.37 -15.84 21.01
C THR A 438 31.59 -17.13 21.02
N SER A 439 31.49 -17.79 19.87
CA SER A 439 31.08 -19.17 19.76
C SER A 439 32.03 -20.01 20.61
N TYR A 440 31.63 -20.34 21.83
CA TYR A 440 32.26 -21.36 22.65
C TYR A 440 32.13 -22.68 21.90
N SER A 441 33.14 -23.03 21.12
CA SER A 441 33.32 -24.39 20.62
C SER A 441 33.88 -25.19 21.80
N ALA A 442 33.01 -25.91 22.50
CA ALA A 442 33.42 -26.92 23.45
C ALA A 442 34.07 -28.08 22.67
N ALA A 443 35.38 -28.00 22.48
CA ALA A 443 36.17 -29.12 21.97
C ALA A 443 36.23 -30.20 23.07
N SER A 444 35.44 -31.24 22.91
CA SER A 444 35.60 -32.50 23.63
C SER A 444 36.98 -33.07 23.30
N LYS A 445 37.90 -33.06 24.26
CA LYS A 445 39.17 -33.80 24.18
C LYS A 445 38.89 -35.25 24.57
N HIS A 446 38.81 -36.13 23.58
CA HIS A 446 39.16 -37.53 23.77
C HIS A 446 40.65 -37.62 24.11
N GLY A 447 40.97 -38.16 25.28
CA GLY A 447 42.34 -38.55 25.64
C GLY A 447 42.69 -39.91 25.02
N PRO A 448 43.92 -40.11 24.53
CA PRO A 448 44.37 -41.40 24.04
C PRO A 448 44.67 -42.33 25.23
N GLY A 449 44.33 -43.60 25.08
CA GLY A 449 44.79 -44.66 25.98
C GLY A 449 46.25 -45.02 25.69
N GLU A 450 46.96 -45.38 26.76
CA GLU A 450 48.18 -46.19 26.77
C GLU A 450 48.24 -46.89 28.15
N PRO A 451 49.00 -48.00 28.30
CA PRO A 451 49.52 -48.94 27.30
C PRO A 451 48.86 -50.33 27.36
#